data_AF-A0A6C0GT66-F1
#
_entry.id   AF-A0A6C0GT66-F1
#
_cell.length_a   1.000
_cell.length_b   1.000
_cell.length_c   1.000
_cell.angle_alpha   90.00
_cell.angle_beta   90.00
_cell.angle_gamma   90.00
#
_symmetry.space_group_name_H-M   'P 1'
#
loop_
_entity.id
_entity.type
_entity.pdbx_description
1 polymer ?
#
loop_
_entity_poly.entity_id
_entity_poly.type
_entity_poly.pdbx_seq_one_letter_code
_entity_poly.pdbx_strand_id
1 'polypeptide(L)'
;MEAHQSDKSSHRFTDTAQMLHDFSRHILVHCPKCERRAYVQTDAGTKKSELKCPECHYSEKEGNWYGLMDLVVRQRCDACGKWIEERVRESKVKYTNLLITCAHCKQEKAYKPLREKVFTASHIPTDPVFGLRLWLQADFGDYVLWAYNKEHLQYLKEYIAARLREKNGISRRTLALKLPQFIKSAKNRDALLKLIAKLEQK
;
A
#
# COMPACT_ATOMS: atom_id res chain seq x y z
N MET A 1 55.18 -6.81 15.81
CA MET A 1 53.96 -7.46 15.28
C MET A 1 53.04 -7.53 16.48
N GLU A 2 52.03 -6.69 16.60
CA GLU A 2 50.74 -6.87 15.93
C GLU A 2 50.14 -5.52 15.55
N ALA A 3 49.71 -5.43 14.29
CA ALA A 3 49.00 -4.29 13.76
C ALA A 3 47.49 -4.48 13.96
N HIS A 4 46.85 -3.40 14.39
CA HIS A 4 45.47 -3.01 14.15
C HIS A 4 44.59 -3.98 13.34
N GLN A 5 43.45 -4.35 13.92
CA GLN A 5 42.25 -4.54 13.11
C GLN A 5 41.09 -3.73 13.69
N SER A 6 40.84 -2.65 12.97
CA SER A 6 39.89 -1.57 13.22
C SER A 6 38.45 -2.07 13.39
N ASP A 7 37.78 -1.48 14.37
CA ASP A 7 36.35 -1.56 14.64
C ASP A 7 35.51 -1.40 13.35
N LYS A 8 34.82 -2.48 12.94
CA LYS A 8 33.86 -2.46 11.84
C LYS A 8 32.64 -1.69 12.32
N SER A 9 32.58 -0.40 11.99
CA SER A 9 31.43 0.47 12.27
C SER A 9 30.11 -0.25 11.93
N SER A 10 29.43 -0.70 12.99
CA SER A 10 28.14 -1.37 12.89
C SER A 10 27.13 -0.36 12.36
N HIS A 11 26.73 -0.49 11.09
CA HIS A 11 25.62 0.30 10.54
C HIS A 11 24.39 0.13 11.45
N ARG A 12 24.06 1.20 12.17
CA ARG A 12 22.99 1.28 13.17
C ARG A 12 21.87 2.12 12.58
N PHE A 13 20.64 1.68 12.82
CA PHE A 13 19.44 2.43 12.48
C PHE A 13 18.78 2.89 13.77
N THR A 14 18.45 4.18 13.84
CA THR A 14 17.69 4.78 14.93
C THR A 14 16.30 5.13 14.42
N ASP A 15 15.25 4.68 15.10
CA ASP A 15 13.88 4.99 14.70
C ASP A 15 13.61 6.50 14.75
N THR A 16 13.43 7.11 13.57
CA THR A 16 13.20 8.54 13.36
C THR A 16 11.76 8.97 13.69
N ALA A 17 10.94 8.07 14.26
CA ALA A 17 9.52 8.28 14.56
C ALA A 17 8.62 8.55 13.34
N GLN A 18 9.15 8.40 12.12
CA GLN A 18 8.39 8.53 10.88
C GLN A 18 7.29 7.47 10.79
N MET A 19 6.15 7.86 10.26
CA MET A 19 5.01 7.03 9.94
C MET A 19 4.86 6.92 8.41
N LEU A 20 4.11 5.91 7.95
CA LEU A 20 3.89 5.71 6.51
C LEU A 20 3.29 6.95 5.81
N HIS A 21 2.45 7.72 6.51
CA HIS A 21 1.81 8.91 5.95
C HIS A 21 2.81 10.06 5.69
N ASP A 22 3.97 10.08 6.36
CA ASP A 22 4.99 11.10 6.13
C ASP A 22 5.55 11.03 4.69
N PHE A 23 5.46 9.85 4.07
CA PHE A 23 5.88 9.59 2.70
C PHE A 23 4.74 9.67 1.68
N SER A 24 3.50 9.99 2.09
CA SER A 24 2.33 9.91 1.20
C SER A 24 2.06 11.19 0.42
N ARG A 25 2.86 12.25 0.60
CA ARG A 25 2.66 13.53 -0.10
C ARG A 25 2.95 13.44 -1.60
N HIS A 26 3.87 12.56 -1.98
CA HIS A 26 4.24 12.30 -3.36
C HIS A 26 4.39 10.79 -3.52
N ILE A 27 3.51 10.16 -4.30
CA ILE A 27 3.46 8.70 -4.46
C ILE A 27 3.68 8.36 -5.92
N LEU A 28 4.71 7.58 -6.23
CA LEU A 28 5.02 7.11 -7.57
C LEU A 28 4.12 5.93 -7.94
N VAL A 29 3.45 6.02 -9.08
CA VAL A 29 2.46 5.04 -9.56
C VAL A 29 2.64 4.75 -11.04
N HIS A 30 2.02 3.68 -11.53
CA HIS A 30 1.83 3.46 -12.95
C HIS A 30 0.70 4.34 -13.48
N CYS A 31 0.95 5.04 -14.60
CA CYS A 31 -0.09 5.83 -15.26
C CYS A 31 -1.21 4.92 -15.81
N PRO A 32 -2.49 5.19 -15.55
CA PRO A 32 -3.60 4.41 -16.10
C PRO A 32 -3.80 4.57 -17.61
N LYS A 33 -3.06 5.47 -18.27
CA LYS A 33 -3.18 5.73 -19.72
C LYS A 33 -2.03 5.19 -20.55
N CYS A 34 -0.80 5.29 -20.05
CA CYS A 34 0.40 4.87 -20.80
C CYS A 34 1.29 3.89 -20.04
N GLU A 35 0.91 3.50 -18.82
CA GLU A 35 1.63 2.57 -17.93
C GLU A 35 3.05 3.00 -17.49
N ARG A 36 3.59 4.09 -18.05
CA ARG A 36 4.85 4.69 -17.60
C ARG A 36 4.70 5.36 -16.23
N ARG A 37 5.84 5.75 -15.66
CA ARG A 37 5.92 6.39 -14.35
C ARG A 37 5.07 7.66 -14.30
N ALA A 38 4.17 7.73 -13.34
CA ALA A 38 3.40 8.89 -12.96
C ALA A 38 3.52 9.12 -11.44
N TYR A 39 2.91 10.18 -10.94
CA TYR A 39 2.88 10.46 -9.51
C TYR A 39 1.55 11.03 -9.06
N VAL A 40 1.15 10.67 -7.85
CA VAL A 40 0.07 11.31 -7.10
C VAL A 40 0.69 12.33 -6.16
N GLN A 41 0.30 13.58 -6.29
CA GLN A 41 0.75 14.68 -5.44
C GLN A 41 -0.40 15.14 -4.55
N THR A 42 -0.18 15.15 -3.24
CA THR A 42 -1.11 15.75 -2.27
C THR A 42 -0.63 17.14 -1.88
N ASP A 43 -1.52 18.12 -1.97
CA ASP A 43 -1.25 19.49 -1.57
C ASP A 43 -1.17 19.64 -0.03
N ALA A 44 -0.25 20.47 0.45
CA ALA A 44 -0.02 20.64 1.90
C ALA A 44 -1.23 21.26 2.61
N GLY A 45 -1.83 22.27 1.98
CA GLY A 45 -2.86 23.12 2.55
C GLY A 45 -4.24 22.50 2.39
N THR A 46 -4.64 22.27 1.14
CA THR A 46 -5.98 21.77 0.80
C THR A 46 -6.18 20.29 1.08
N LYS A 47 -5.09 19.52 1.26
CA LYS A 47 -5.10 18.05 1.39
C LYS A 47 -5.68 17.29 0.20
N LYS A 48 -5.95 17.98 -0.92
CA LYS A 48 -6.44 17.37 -2.14
C LYS A 48 -5.30 16.75 -2.92
N SER A 49 -5.58 15.63 -3.58
CA SER A 49 -4.59 14.93 -4.39
C SER A 49 -4.88 15.02 -5.88
N GLU A 50 -3.82 15.08 -6.68
CA GLU A 50 -3.86 15.08 -8.14
C GLU A 50 -2.85 14.08 -8.69
N LEU A 51 -3.29 13.25 -9.63
CA LEU A 51 -2.46 12.37 -10.43
C LEU A 51 -1.89 13.15 -11.62
N LYS A 52 -0.58 13.03 -11.85
CA LYS A 52 0.11 13.65 -13.00
C LYS A 52 1.05 12.65 -13.65
N CYS A 53 0.99 12.56 -14.98
CA CYS A 53 1.92 11.77 -15.77
C CYS A 53 2.83 12.70 -16.60
N PRO A 54 4.15 12.70 -16.38
CA PRO A 54 5.09 13.49 -17.18
C PRO A 54 5.24 12.99 -18.63
N GLU A 55 4.86 11.74 -18.90
CA GLU A 55 5.14 11.06 -20.17
C GLU A 55 4.03 11.24 -21.21
N CYS A 56 2.76 11.14 -20.80
CA CYS A 56 1.61 11.34 -21.69
C CYS A 56 0.78 12.58 -21.33
N HIS A 57 1.24 13.37 -20.35
CA HIS A 57 0.59 14.59 -19.86
C HIS A 57 -0.83 14.38 -19.29
N TYR A 58 -1.22 13.14 -19.03
CA TYR A 58 -2.47 12.85 -18.32
C TYR A 58 -2.46 13.45 -16.91
N SER A 59 -3.52 14.17 -16.57
CA SER A 59 -3.75 14.72 -15.23
C SER A 59 -5.17 14.41 -14.77
N GLU A 60 -5.34 14.09 -13.49
CA GLU A 60 -6.64 13.76 -12.92
C GLU A 60 -6.72 14.16 -11.44
N LYS A 61 -7.78 14.87 -11.07
CA LYS A 61 -8.08 15.20 -9.66
C LYS A 61 -8.72 14.01 -8.95
N GLU A 62 -8.59 13.95 -7.62
CA GLU A 62 -9.25 12.91 -6.82
C GLU A 62 -10.75 12.77 -7.14
N GLY A 63 -11.24 11.52 -7.16
CA GLY A 63 -12.64 11.20 -7.41
C GLY A 63 -12.85 9.84 -8.06
N ASN A 64 -11.93 9.44 -8.96
CA ASN A 64 -11.93 8.11 -9.55
C ASN A 64 -11.02 7.14 -8.78
N TRP A 65 -11.51 5.92 -8.61
CA TRP A 65 -10.77 4.79 -8.04
C TRP A 65 -10.56 3.73 -9.12
N TYR A 66 -9.30 3.38 -9.34
CA TYR A 66 -8.79 2.39 -10.30
C TYR A 66 -8.51 1.04 -9.65
N GLY A 67 -8.39 1.00 -8.33
CA GLY A 67 -8.13 -0.22 -7.57
C GLY A 67 -9.35 -1.15 -7.51
N LEU A 68 -9.13 -2.31 -6.91
CA LEU A 68 -10.21 -3.26 -6.65
C LEU A 68 -11.15 -2.72 -5.56
N MET A 69 -12.41 -3.12 -5.66
CA MET A 69 -13.46 -2.76 -4.70
C MET A 69 -14.16 -4.03 -4.23
N ASP A 70 -14.44 -4.10 -2.94
CA ASP A 70 -15.40 -5.05 -2.40
C ASP A 70 -16.80 -4.44 -2.46
N LEU A 71 -17.79 -5.28 -2.77
CA LEU A 71 -19.19 -4.92 -2.72
C LEU A 71 -19.83 -5.65 -1.55
N VAL A 72 -20.38 -4.87 -0.62
CA VAL A 72 -20.87 -5.36 0.66
C VAL A 72 -22.33 -5.02 0.83
N VAL A 73 -23.17 -6.04 1.03
CA VAL A 73 -24.56 -5.86 1.46
C VAL A 73 -24.62 -6.25 2.92
N ARG A 74 -24.79 -5.28 3.81
CA ARG A 74 -24.94 -5.51 5.25
C ARG A 74 -26.17 -4.79 5.78
N GLN A 75 -27.32 -5.44 5.67
CA GLN A 75 -28.60 -4.85 6.08
C GLN A 75 -29.62 -5.92 6.48
N ARG A 76 -30.80 -5.45 6.92
CA ARG A 76 -31.95 -6.31 7.21
C ARG A 76 -32.63 -6.70 5.90
N CYS A 77 -33.05 -7.96 5.80
CA CYS A 77 -33.86 -8.45 4.70
C CYS A 77 -35.23 -7.77 4.71
N ASP A 78 -35.59 -7.09 3.62
CA ASP A 78 -36.88 -6.42 3.46
C ASP A 78 -38.11 -7.34 3.52
N ALA A 79 -37.94 -8.67 3.47
CA ALA A 79 -39.04 -9.62 3.54
C ALA A 79 -39.26 -10.18 4.96
N CYS A 80 -38.19 -10.50 5.70
CA CYS A 80 -38.31 -11.18 7.00
C CYS A 80 -37.53 -10.51 8.15
N GLY A 81 -36.82 -9.42 7.89
CA GLY A 81 -36.08 -8.66 8.91
C GLY A 81 -34.82 -9.35 9.47
N LYS A 82 -34.41 -10.52 8.96
CA LYS A 82 -33.13 -11.14 9.33
C LYS A 82 -31.95 -10.42 8.68
N TRP A 83 -30.81 -10.44 9.35
CA TRP A 83 -29.58 -9.84 8.81
C TRP A 83 -29.09 -10.61 7.57
N ILE A 84 -28.64 -9.85 6.60
CA ILE A 84 -27.91 -10.30 5.43
C ILE A 84 -26.53 -9.65 5.50
N GLU A 85 -25.49 -10.45 5.36
CA GLU A 85 -24.11 -9.99 5.18
C GLU A 85 -23.48 -10.77 4.03
N GLU A 86 -23.44 -10.14 2.86
CA GLU A 86 -22.89 -10.72 1.64
C GLU A 86 -21.77 -9.83 1.11
N ARG A 87 -20.67 -10.45 0.69
CA ARG A 87 -19.48 -9.76 0.19
C ARG A 87 -19.03 -10.36 -1.13
N VAL A 88 -19.07 -9.56 -2.18
CA VAL A 88 -18.44 -9.88 -3.46
C VAL A 88 -17.06 -9.24 -3.46
N ARG A 89 -16.01 -10.07 -3.45
CA ARG A 89 -14.62 -9.62 -3.38
C ARG A 89 -14.09 -9.18 -4.74
N GLU A 90 -13.18 -8.22 -4.74
CA GLU A 90 -12.34 -7.84 -5.88
C GLU A 90 -13.15 -7.54 -7.17
N SER A 91 -14.32 -6.90 -7.04
CA SER A 91 -15.14 -6.53 -8.18
C SER A 91 -14.55 -5.33 -8.91
N LYS A 92 -14.25 -5.53 -10.20
CA LYS A 92 -13.95 -4.43 -11.14
C LYS A 92 -15.23 -3.73 -11.64
N VAL A 93 -16.39 -4.35 -11.44
CA VAL A 93 -17.66 -3.91 -12.02
C VAL A 93 -18.37 -2.97 -11.06
N LYS A 94 -18.84 -1.84 -11.61
CA LYS A 94 -19.66 -0.85 -10.90
C LYS A 94 -21.12 -1.33 -10.84
N TYR A 95 -21.40 -2.44 -10.13
CA TYR A 95 -22.78 -2.84 -9.90
C TYR A 95 -23.54 -1.74 -9.15
N THR A 96 -24.75 -1.45 -9.60
CA THR A 96 -25.68 -0.53 -8.91
C THR A 96 -26.47 -1.29 -7.86
N ASN A 97 -26.82 -2.56 -8.14
CA ASN A 97 -27.47 -3.48 -7.21
C ASN A 97 -26.87 -4.89 -7.32
N LEU A 98 -26.95 -5.65 -6.23
CA LEU A 98 -26.64 -7.07 -6.17
C LEU A 98 -27.92 -7.85 -5.85
N LEU A 99 -28.15 -8.92 -6.60
CA LEU A 99 -29.25 -9.84 -6.35
C LEU A 99 -28.83 -10.81 -5.25
N ILE A 100 -29.49 -10.76 -4.10
CA ILE A 100 -29.18 -11.60 -2.94
C ILE A 100 -30.39 -12.45 -2.59
N THR A 101 -30.15 -13.76 -2.46
CA THR A 101 -31.11 -14.71 -1.90
C THR A 101 -30.96 -14.76 -0.38
N CYS A 102 -32.02 -14.41 0.35
CA CYS A 102 -31.99 -14.45 1.81
C CYS A 102 -31.82 -15.89 2.32
N ALA A 103 -30.77 -16.16 3.11
CA ALA A 103 -30.54 -17.49 3.67
C ALA A 103 -31.70 -18.00 4.55
N HIS A 104 -32.48 -17.09 5.16
CA HIS A 104 -33.60 -17.42 6.05
C HIS A 104 -34.92 -17.64 5.30
N CYS A 105 -35.46 -16.63 4.60
CA CYS A 105 -36.76 -16.73 3.95
C CYS A 105 -36.70 -17.14 2.48
N LYS A 106 -35.50 -17.34 1.92
CA LYS A 106 -35.25 -17.70 0.51
C LYS A 106 -35.74 -16.70 -0.54
N GLN A 107 -36.31 -15.57 -0.11
CA GLN A 107 -36.68 -14.50 -1.02
C GLN A 107 -35.42 -13.91 -1.64
N GLU A 108 -35.47 -13.73 -2.95
CA GLU A 108 -34.45 -13.03 -3.71
C GLU A 108 -34.84 -11.57 -3.89
N LYS A 109 -33.92 -10.65 -3.58
CA LYS A 109 -34.11 -9.20 -3.74
C LYS A 109 -32.83 -8.52 -4.18
N ALA A 110 -33.00 -7.40 -4.89
CA ALA A 110 -31.89 -6.55 -5.29
C ALA A 110 -31.57 -5.55 -4.16
N TYR A 111 -30.31 -5.53 -3.73
CA TYR A 111 -29.80 -4.61 -2.70
C TYR A 111 -28.71 -3.73 -3.27
N LYS A 112 -28.70 -2.45 -2.89
CA LYS A 112 -27.62 -1.53 -3.24
C LYS A 112 -26.41 -1.82 -2.34
N PRO A 113 -25.27 -2.27 -2.89
CA PRO A 113 -24.11 -2.56 -2.06
C PRO A 113 -23.40 -1.27 -1.61
N LEU A 114 -22.81 -1.35 -0.43
CA LEU A 114 -21.70 -0.47 -0.04
C LEU A 114 -20.47 -0.84 -0.87
N ARG A 115 -19.67 0.17 -1.21
CA ARG A 115 -18.42 -0.01 -1.97
C ARG A 115 -17.24 0.27 -1.06
N GLU A 116 -16.47 -0.76 -0.75
CA GLU A 116 -15.30 -0.67 0.11
C GLU A 116 -14.03 -0.78 -0.72
N LYS A 117 -13.10 0.17 -0.57
CA LYS A 117 -11.80 0.14 -1.27
C LYS A 117 -10.95 -1.01 -0.72
N VAL A 118 -10.32 -1.77 -1.63
CA VAL A 118 -9.36 -2.80 -1.23
C VAL A 118 -7.95 -2.32 -1.51
N PHE A 119 -7.18 -2.11 -0.46
CA PHE A 119 -5.81 -1.59 -0.53
C PHE A 119 -4.74 -2.68 -0.63
N THR A 120 -5.10 -3.93 -0.36
CA THR A 120 -4.20 -5.09 -0.36
C THR A 120 -4.81 -6.30 -1.08
N ALA A 121 -5.78 -6.07 -1.96
CA ALA A 121 -6.34 -7.15 -2.78
C ALA A 121 -5.21 -7.77 -3.62
N SER A 122 -5.19 -9.10 -3.67
CA SER A 122 -4.30 -9.85 -4.56
C SER A 122 -2.79 -9.59 -4.43
N HIS A 123 -2.27 -9.19 -3.26
CA HIS A 123 -0.84 -8.91 -3.04
C HIS A 123 -0.26 -7.73 -3.83
N ILE A 124 -1.07 -6.85 -4.44
CA ILE A 124 -0.57 -5.72 -5.23
C ILE A 124 -0.67 -4.42 -4.43
N PRO A 125 0.45 -3.84 -3.97
CA PRO A 125 0.47 -2.51 -3.37
C PRO A 125 -0.06 -1.43 -4.31
N THR A 126 -1.06 -0.68 -3.83
CA THR A 126 -1.65 0.46 -4.54
C THR A 126 -1.56 1.75 -3.73
N ASP A 127 -1.64 2.89 -4.41
CA ASP A 127 -1.78 4.18 -3.74
C ASP A 127 -3.16 4.31 -3.05
N PRO A 128 -3.27 5.03 -1.92
CA PRO A 128 -4.50 5.11 -1.14
C PRO A 128 -5.57 6.04 -1.74
N VAL A 129 -5.22 6.85 -2.74
CA VAL A 129 -6.12 7.89 -3.27
C VAL A 129 -6.86 7.38 -4.50
N PHE A 130 -6.10 6.92 -5.50
CA PHE A 130 -6.60 6.46 -6.80
C PHE A 130 -6.62 4.93 -6.92
N GLY A 131 -5.90 4.18 -6.08
CA GLY A 131 -5.87 2.72 -6.16
C GLY A 131 -5.03 2.20 -7.33
N LEU A 132 -4.10 3.03 -7.82
CA LEU A 132 -3.16 2.67 -8.86
C LEU A 132 -1.99 1.88 -8.28
N ARG A 133 -1.47 0.95 -9.07
CA ARG A 133 -0.28 0.16 -8.74
C ARG A 133 0.91 1.09 -8.48
N LEU A 134 1.60 0.92 -7.34
CA LEU A 134 2.82 1.67 -7.02
C LEU A 134 3.93 1.39 -8.05
N TRP A 135 4.71 2.40 -8.42
CA TRP A 135 5.84 2.25 -9.36
C TRP A 135 7.02 1.50 -8.71
N LEU A 136 7.32 1.85 -7.46
CA LEU A 136 8.39 1.26 -6.66
C LEU A 136 7.86 0.03 -5.92
N GLN A 137 7.67 -1.06 -6.66
CA GLN A 137 7.38 -2.37 -6.08
C GLN A 137 8.10 -3.49 -6.83
N ALA A 138 8.38 -4.57 -6.11
CA ALA A 138 8.91 -5.81 -6.67
C ALA A 138 8.60 -7.02 -5.79
N ASP A 139 8.41 -8.16 -6.44
CA ASP A 139 8.07 -9.43 -5.77
C ASP A 139 9.24 -9.95 -4.91
N PHE A 140 8.87 -10.59 -3.81
CA PHE A 140 9.75 -11.21 -2.84
C PHE A 140 9.09 -12.50 -2.31
N GLY A 141 9.15 -13.57 -3.10
CA GLY A 141 8.39 -14.79 -2.81
C GLY A 141 6.89 -14.49 -2.81
N ASP A 142 6.20 -14.86 -1.73
CA ASP A 142 4.76 -14.58 -1.53
C ASP A 142 4.46 -13.14 -1.07
N TYR A 143 5.51 -12.34 -0.86
CA TYR A 143 5.42 -10.95 -0.44
C TYR A 143 5.79 -10.00 -1.57
N VAL A 144 5.42 -8.73 -1.41
CA VAL A 144 5.87 -7.65 -2.29
C VAL A 144 6.58 -6.61 -1.46
N LEU A 145 7.81 -6.26 -1.86
CA LEU A 145 8.50 -5.10 -1.33
C LEU A 145 8.02 -3.88 -2.11
N TRP A 146 7.61 -2.82 -1.41
CA TRP A 146 7.13 -1.61 -2.05
C TRP A 146 7.48 -0.35 -1.25
N ALA A 147 7.48 0.77 -1.94
CA ALA A 147 7.64 2.11 -1.38
C ALA A 147 6.72 3.10 -2.11
N TYR A 148 6.35 4.19 -1.44
CA TYR A 148 5.57 5.26 -2.07
C TYR A 148 6.44 6.11 -2.98
N ASN A 149 7.66 6.42 -2.53
CA ASN A 149 8.59 7.27 -3.24
C ASN A 149 10.04 6.91 -2.87
N LYS A 150 10.99 7.67 -3.41
CA LYS A 150 12.43 7.44 -3.18
C LYS A 150 12.82 7.63 -1.71
N GLU A 151 12.19 8.56 -1.00
CA GLU A 151 12.47 8.82 0.43
C GLU A 151 12.05 7.62 1.29
N HIS A 152 10.86 7.05 1.03
CA HIS A 152 10.40 5.84 1.69
C HIS A 152 11.30 4.65 1.34
N LEU A 153 11.71 4.50 0.08
CA LEU A 153 12.62 3.42 -0.33
C LEU A 153 13.97 3.52 0.39
N GLN A 154 14.50 4.73 0.54
CA GLN A 154 15.74 5.00 1.26
C GLN A 154 15.59 4.68 2.76
N TYR A 155 14.48 5.06 3.39
CA TYR A 155 14.19 4.67 4.77
C TYR A 155 14.21 3.15 4.96
N LEU A 156 13.58 2.40 4.03
CA LEU A 156 13.61 0.93 4.06
C LEU A 156 15.03 0.39 3.89
N LYS A 157 15.83 0.98 2.99
CA LYS A 157 17.22 0.60 2.75
C LYS A 157 18.06 0.73 4.03
N GLU A 158 17.99 1.87 4.69
CA GLU A 158 18.71 2.14 5.95
C GLU A 158 18.27 1.18 7.07
N TYR A 159 16.96 0.97 7.20
CA TYR A 159 16.41 0.02 8.16
C TYR A 159 16.90 -1.42 7.93
N ILE A 160 16.86 -1.88 6.68
CA ILE A 160 17.23 -3.26 6.31
C ILE A 160 18.74 -3.47 6.44
N ALA A 161 19.55 -2.51 5.97
CA ALA A 161 21.00 -2.55 6.03
C ALA A 161 21.54 -2.58 7.46
N ALA A 162 20.84 -1.93 8.39
CA ALA A 162 21.26 -1.91 9.78
C ALA A 162 21.25 -3.30 10.43
N ARG A 163 22.34 -3.59 11.17
CA ARG A 163 22.47 -4.80 11.99
C ARG A 163 21.87 -4.60 13.38
N LEU A 164 21.99 -3.39 13.90
CA LEU A 164 21.37 -2.96 15.16
C LEU A 164 20.31 -1.91 14.87
N ARG A 165 19.09 -2.13 15.38
CA ARG A 165 17.93 -1.26 15.16
C ARG A 165 17.37 -0.85 16.50
N GLU A 166 17.42 0.44 16.78
CA GLU A 166 17.01 0.97 18.07
C GLU A 166 15.61 1.53 18.02
N LYS A 167 14.84 1.20 19.05
CA LYS A 167 13.50 1.72 19.23
C LYS A 167 13.62 3.13 19.78
N ASN A 168 12.86 4.03 19.17
CA ASN A 168 12.58 5.30 19.78
C ASN A 168 11.47 5.08 20.83
N GLY A 169 11.77 5.30 22.10
CA GLY A 169 10.84 5.05 23.22
C GLY A 169 9.60 5.95 23.21
N ILE A 170 9.52 6.90 22.29
CA ILE A 170 8.50 7.96 22.23
C ILE A 170 7.18 7.47 21.61
N SER A 171 7.19 6.59 20.60
CA SER A 171 5.99 6.23 19.85
C SER A 171 5.91 4.75 19.50
N ARG A 172 4.74 4.13 19.77
CA ARG A 172 4.44 2.74 19.38
C ARG A 172 3.83 2.61 17.97
N ARG A 173 3.73 3.72 17.22
CA ARG A 173 3.03 3.77 15.93
C ARG A 173 3.95 4.00 14.73
N THR A 174 5.27 4.02 14.94
CA THR A 174 6.27 4.29 13.92
C THR A 174 6.27 3.24 12.80
N LEU A 175 6.76 3.63 11.63
CA LEU A 175 6.87 2.76 10.47
C LEU A 175 7.76 1.54 10.81
N ALA A 176 8.94 1.76 11.38
CA ALA A 176 9.87 0.72 11.81
C ALA A 176 9.19 -0.40 12.64
N LEU A 177 8.30 -0.04 13.55
CA LEU A 177 7.56 -1.00 14.38
C LEU A 177 6.48 -1.75 13.60
N LYS A 178 5.86 -1.12 12.60
CA LYS A 178 4.80 -1.71 11.76
C LYS A 178 5.31 -2.50 10.57
N LEU A 179 6.61 -2.47 10.26
CA LEU A 179 7.16 -3.22 9.13
C LEU A 179 6.84 -4.73 9.24
N PRO A 180 6.44 -5.37 8.13
CA PRO A 180 6.23 -6.82 8.08
C PRO A 180 7.45 -7.64 8.50
N GLN A 181 7.21 -8.86 8.98
CA GLN A 181 8.27 -9.74 9.46
C GLN A 181 9.30 -10.09 8.37
N PHE A 182 8.89 -10.20 7.11
CA PHE A 182 9.80 -10.51 6.01
C PHE A 182 10.83 -9.39 5.77
N ILE A 183 10.48 -8.12 6.04
CA ILE A 183 11.41 -6.97 6.00
C ILE A 183 12.33 -6.97 7.22
N LYS A 184 11.78 -7.35 8.38
CA LYS A 184 12.53 -7.36 9.65
C LYS A 184 13.55 -8.48 9.73
N SER A 185 13.30 -9.62 9.08
CA SER A 185 14.13 -10.82 9.13
C SER A 185 15.54 -10.59 8.60
N ALA A 186 16.56 -10.89 9.42
CA ALA A 186 17.96 -10.79 9.02
C ALA A 186 18.31 -11.72 7.85
N LYS A 187 17.61 -12.86 7.70
CA LYS A 187 17.82 -13.83 6.61
C LYS A 187 17.49 -13.25 5.24
N ASN A 188 16.59 -12.26 5.19
CA ASN A 188 16.13 -11.65 3.95
C ASN A 188 16.95 -10.42 3.55
N ARG A 189 17.89 -9.97 4.40
CA ARG A 189 18.59 -8.69 4.26
C ARG A 189 19.26 -8.53 2.89
N ASP A 190 20.14 -9.44 2.52
CA ASP A 190 20.94 -9.29 1.30
C ASP A 190 20.08 -9.35 0.04
N ALA A 191 19.06 -10.22 0.04
CA ALA A 191 18.12 -10.32 -1.06
C ALA A 191 17.25 -9.05 -1.19
N LEU A 192 16.75 -8.51 -0.08
CA LEU A 192 15.98 -7.26 -0.09
C LEU A 192 16.84 -6.06 -0.50
N LEU A 193 18.10 -5.95 -0.04
CA LEU A 193 18.99 -4.87 -0.45
C LEU A 193 19.30 -4.91 -1.95
N LYS A 194 19.49 -6.12 -2.52
CA LYS A 194 19.61 -6.28 -3.98
C LYS A 194 18.34 -5.85 -4.71
N LEU A 195 17.16 -6.14 -4.15
CA LEU A 195 15.88 -5.73 -4.73
C LEU A 195 15.71 -4.21 -4.69
N ILE A 196 16.05 -3.57 -3.57
CA ILE A 196 16.04 -2.11 -3.42
C ILE A 196 16.98 -1.46 -4.43
N ALA A 197 18.20 -1.97 -4.60
CA ALA A 197 19.15 -1.42 -5.57
C ALA A 197 18.60 -1.43 -7.01
N LYS A 198 17.78 -2.44 -7.37
CA LYS A 198 17.07 -2.47 -8.66
C LYS A 198 15.94 -1.42 -8.72
N LEU A 199 15.19 -1.25 -7.63
CA LEU A 199 14.12 -0.25 -7.55
C LEU A 199 14.64 1.18 -7.59
N GLU A 200 15.84 1.46 -7.06
CA GLU A 200 16.49 2.77 -7.12
C GLU A 200 16.83 3.22 -8.55
N GLN A 201 16.96 2.26 -9.48
CA GLN A 201 17.26 2.50 -10.89
C GLN A 201 16.00 2.71 -11.76
N LYS A 202 14.79 2.59 -11.18
CA LYS A 202 13.51 2.87 -11.84
C LYS A 202 13.10 4.36 -11.76
#